data_AF-A0A961WJG4-F1
#
_entry.id   AF-A0A961WJG4-F1
#
_cell.length_a   1.000
_cell.length_b   1.000
_cell.length_c   1.000
_cell.angle_alpha   90.00
_cell.angle_beta   90.00
_cell.angle_gamma   90.00
#
_symmetry.space_group_name_H-M   'P 1'
#
loop_
_entity.id
_entity.type
_entity.pdbx_description
1 polymer ?
#
loop_
_entity_poly.entity_id
_entity_poly.type
_entity_poly.pdbx_seq_one_letter_code
_entity_poly.pdbx_strand_id
1 'polypeptide(L)'
;IREFERASTTTANAYVQPLMRGYLSRLQQRLRALGLDASLYVMLSGGGIATVTQAQRFPIQLIESGPAAGAMAASHYGRLLDVPDLISFDMGGTTAKMCLVESARPTRTHEFEAGRVRRFKKGSGIPLKVTVVDMIEIGAGGGSIAAVDNMGLLKVGPRSAGSEPGPVAYARGGNEPTV
;
A
#
# COMPACT_ATOMS: atom_id res chain seq x y z
N ILE A 1 -20.01 21.60 -1.36
CA ILE A 1 -19.64 20.40 -2.15
C ILE A 1 -18.22 20.63 -2.66
N ARG A 2 -17.28 19.68 -2.50
CA ARG A 2 -15.92 19.81 -3.05
C ARG A 2 -15.82 19.06 -4.38
N GLU A 3 -15.96 19.78 -5.48
CA GLU A 3 -16.04 19.23 -6.84
C GLU A 3 -14.71 18.66 -7.34
N PHE A 4 -13.59 19.26 -6.96
CA PHE A 4 -12.27 18.83 -7.37
C PHE A 4 -11.95 17.41 -6.90
N GLU A 5 -12.07 17.10 -5.61
CA GLU A 5 -11.75 15.75 -5.11
C GLU A 5 -12.72 14.70 -5.63
N ARG A 6 -13.99 15.06 -5.88
CA ARG A 6 -14.96 14.15 -6.50
C ARG A 6 -14.57 13.83 -7.94
N ALA A 7 -14.26 14.84 -8.73
CA ALA A 7 -13.80 14.67 -10.11
C ALA A 7 -12.50 13.84 -10.14
N SER A 8 -11.53 14.17 -9.28
CA SER A 8 -10.27 13.46 -9.15
C SER A 8 -10.45 11.98 -8.82
N THR A 9 -11.27 11.66 -7.82
CA THR A 9 -11.58 10.27 -7.43
C THR A 9 -12.27 9.49 -8.55
N THR A 10 -13.21 10.14 -9.24
CA THR A 10 -13.96 9.52 -10.34
C THR A 10 -13.04 9.22 -11.52
N THR A 11 -12.21 10.19 -11.92
CA THR A 11 -11.21 10.03 -12.98
C THR A 11 -10.20 8.95 -12.64
N ALA A 12 -9.66 8.94 -11.41
CA ALA A 12 -8.73 7.91 -10.98
C ALA A 12 -9.36 6.51 -11.02
N ASN A 13 -10.59 6.35 -10.52
CA ASN A 13 -11.31 5.08 -10.59
C ASN A 13 -11.53 4.60 -12.02
N ALA A 14 -11.99 5.49 -12.91
CA ALA A 14 -12.22 5.18 -14.32
C ALA A 14 -10.91 4.78 -15.04
N TYR A 15 -9.82 5.48 -14.74
CA TYR A 15 -8.50 5.22 -15.32
C TYR A 15 -7.99 3.80 -15.02
N VAL A 16 -8.12 3.31 -13.78
CA VAL A 16 -7.63 1.98 -13.40
C VAL A 16 -8.62 0.83 -13.65
N GLN A 17 -9.90 1.15 -13.90
CA GLN A 17 -10.98 0.16 -14.08
C GLN A 17 -10.71 -0.92 -15.13
N PRO A 18 -10.28 -0.62 -16.37
CA PRO A 18 -10.06 -1.66 -17.37
C PRO A 18 -8.93 -2.62 -16.97
N LEU A 19 -7.86 -2.10 -16.37
CA LEU A 19 -6.71 -2.90 -15.92
C LEU A 19 -7.12 -3.86 -14.79
N MET A 20 -7.79 -3.34 -13.76
CA MET A 20 -8.25 -4.14 -12.63
C MET A 20 -9.31 -5.15 -13.00
N ARG A 21 -10.22 -4.80 -13.92
CA ARG A 21 -11.20 -5.75 -14.46
C ARG A 21 -10.51 -6.93 -15.12
N GLY A 22 -9.55 -6.67 -16.01
CA GLY A 22 -8.78 -7.70 -16.68
C GLY A 22 -8.01 -8.59 -15.70
N TYR A 23 -7.35 -8.00 -14.71
CA TYR A 23 -6.59 -8.75 -13.70
C TYR A 23 -7.48 -9.66 -12.86
N LEU A 24 -8.53 -9.11 -12.24
CA LEU A 24 -9.39 -9.87 -11.33
C LEU A 24 -10.18 -10.97 -12.05
N SER A 25 -10.60 -10.73 -13.31
CA SER A 25 -11.24 -11.78 -14.12
C SER A 25 -10.28 -12.94 -14.40
N ARG A 26 -9.03 -12.65 -14.80
CA ARG A 26 -8.02 -13.70 -15.03
C ARG A 26 -7.70 -14.47 -13.75
N LEU A 27 -7.58 -13.78 -12.62
CA LEU A 27 -7.34 -14.41 -11.32
C LEU A 27 -8.49 -15.36 -10.96
N GLN A 28 -9.74 -14.90 -11.04
CA GLN A 28 -10.91 -15.72 -10.73
C GLN A 28 -11.02 -16.96 -11.66
N GLN A 29 -10.77 -16.79 -12.95
CA GLN A 29 -10.76 -17.90 -13.91
C GLN A 29 -9.66 -18.92 -13.60
N ARG A 30 -8.45 -18.47 -13.28
CA ARG A 30 -7.34 -19.37 -12.92
C ARG A 30 -7.61 -20.14 -11.64
N LEU A 31 -8.16 -19.49 -10.61
CA LEU A 31 -8.52 -20.19 -9.36
C LEU A 31 -9.58 -21.29 -9.63
N ARG A 32 -10.59 -21.00 -10.44
CA ARG A 32 -11.58 -22.01 -10.86
C ARG A 32 -10.95 -23.14 -11.66
N ALA A 33 -10.03 -22.84 -12.57
CA ALA A 33 -9.31 -23.85 -13.35
C ALA A 33 -8.45 -24.77 -12.47
N LEU A 34 -8.00 -24.29 -11.31
CA LEU A 34 -7.31 -25.10 -10.29
C LEU A 34 -8.28 -25.93 -9.41
N GLY A 35 -9.59 -25.89 -9.68
CA GLY A 35 -10.60 -26.61 -8.91
C GLY A 35 -11.04 -25.93 -7.62
N LEU A 36 -10.68 -24.65 -7.41
CA LEU A 36 -11.15 -23.89 -6.24
C LEU A 36 -12.57 -23.37 -6.46
N ASP A 37 -13.54 -24.01 -5.80
CA ASP A 37 -14.95 -23.64 -5.82
C ASP A 37 -15.34 -22.59 -4.74
N ALA A 38 -14.35 -21.83 -4.27
CA ALA A 38 -14.54 -20.81 -3.24
C ALA A 38 -14.81 -19.42 -3.84
N SER A 39 -15.57 -18.61 -3.11
CA SER A 39 -15.75 -17.20 -3.44
C SER A 39 -14.46 -16.41 -3.23
N LEU A 40 -13.98 -15.75 -4.28
CA LEU A 40 -12.83 -14.84 -4.19
C LEU A 40 -13.27 -13.49 -3.60
N TYR A 41 -12.66 -13.13 -2.48
CA TYR A 41 -12.76 -11.81 -1.86
C TYR A 41 -11.44 -11.07 -1.98
N VAL A 42 -11.53 -9.74 -2.02
CA VAL A 42 -10.36 -8.85 -2.10
C VAL A 42 -10.38 -7.84 -0.96
N MET A 43 -9.20 -7.54 -0.43
CA MET A 43 -9.04 -6.54 0.62
C MET A 43 -9.27 -5.14 0.05
N LEU A 44 -9.98 -4.32 0.81
CA LEU A 44 -10.19 -2.90 0.54
C LEU A 44 -9.21 -2.05 1.36
N SER A 45 -8.90 -0.86 0.86
CA SER A 45 -8.06 0.13 1.55
C SER A 45 -8.52 0.44 2.97
N GLY A 46 -9.83 0.39 3.20
CA GLY A 46 -10.44 0.63 4.51
C GLY A 46 -10.36 -0.56 5.48
N GLY A 47 -9.68 -1.66 5.13
CA GLY A 47 -9.52 -2.85 5.98
C GLY A 47 -10.75 -3.79 6.01
N GLY A 48 -11.70 -3.60 5.10
CA GLY A 48 -12.79 -4.55 4.84
C GLY A 48 -12.49 -5.43 3.63
N ILE A 49 -13.38 -6.37 3.31
CA ILE A 49 -13.28 -7.19 2.10
C ILE A 49 -14.47 -6.96 1.17
N ALA A 50 -14.27 -7.17 -0.13
CA ALA A 50 -15.31 -7.04 -1.16
C ALA A 50 -15.29 -8.21 -2.14
N THR A 51 -16.40 -8.40 -2.84
CA THR A 51 -16.45 -9.32 -3.97
C THR A 51 -15.64 -8.80 -5.15
N VAL A 52 -15.21 -9.72 -6.02
CA VAL A 52 -14.55 -9.36 -7.29
C VAL A 52 -15.38 -8.35 -8.09
N THR A 53 -16.69 -8.55 -8.21
CA THR A 53 -17.58 -7.66 -8.96
C THR A 53 -17.54 -6.22 -8.44
N GLN A 54 -17.57 -6.04 -7.11
CA GLN A 54 -17.47 -4.70 -6.51
C GLN A 54 -16.10 -4.07 -6.77
N ALA A 55 -15.03 -4.84 -6.59
CA ALA A 55 -13.66 -4.39 -6.84
C ALA A 55 -13.38 -4.06 -8.30
N GLN A 56 -14.04 -4.71 -9.25
CA GLN A 56 -13.99 -4.37 -10.68
C GLN A 56 -14.75 -3.09 -11.00
N ARG A 57 -15.78 -2.75 -10.22
CA ARG A 57 -16.57 -1.51 -10.39
C ARG A 57 -15.88 -0.31 -9.73
N PHE A 58 -15.32 -0.51 -8.55
CA PHE A 58 -14.68 0.53 -7.73
C PHE A 58 -13.24 0.17 -7.35
N PRO A 59 -12.35 -0.10 -8.32
CA PRO A 59 -10.95 -0.47 -8.06
C PRO A 59 -10.16 0.56 -7.25
N ILE A 60 -10.59 1.83 -7.24
CA ILE A 60 -9.94 2.87 -6.45
C ILE A 60 -9.96 2.55 -4.94
N GLN A 61 -10.89 1.71 -4.49
CA GLN A 61 -10.99 1.23 -3.10
C GLN A 61 -9.98 0.12 -2.78
N LEU A 62 -9.09 -0.24 -3.70
CA LEU A 62 -8.04 -1.25 -3.49
C LEU A 62 -6.65 -0.61 -3.30
N ILE A 63 -6.55 0.72 -3.38
CA ILE A 63 -5.30 1.44 -3.18
C ILE A 63 -4.76 1.15 -1.77
N GLU A 64 -3.49 0.80 -1.61
CA GLU A 64 -2.94 0.46 -0.28
C GLU A 64 -3.69 -0.68 0.47
N SER A 65 -4.36 -1.59 -0.25
CA SER A 65 -5.12 -2.70 0.35
C SER A 65 -4.23 -3.74 1.06
N GLY A 66 -3.00 -3.97 0.60
CA GLY A 66 -2.05 -4.89 1.24
C GLY A 66 -1.67 -4.45 2.66
N PRO A 67 -1.11 -3.23 2.83
CA PRO A 67 -0.79 -2.69 4.16
C PRO A 67 -2.02 -2.56 5.07
N ALA A 68 -3.20 -2.27 4.51
CA ALA A 68 -4.45 -2.30 5.27
C ALA A 68 -4.72 -3.70 5.85
N ALA A 69 -4.47 -4.78 5.10
CA ALA A 69 -4.55 -6.14 5.63
C ALA A 69 -3.58 -6.36 6.80
N GLY A 70 -2.34 -5.85 6.70
CA GLY A 70 -1.35 -5.90 7.77
C GLY A 70 -1.82 -5.20 9.05
N ALA A 71 -2.38 -4.00 8.93
CA ALA A 71 -2.96 -3.27 10.06
C ALA A 71 -4.15 -4.01 10.70
N MET A 72 -5.03 -4.60 9.87
CA MET A 72 -6.15 -5.41 10.36
C MET A 72 -5.68 -6.68 11.07
N ALA A 73 -4.61 -7.32 10.58
CA ALA A 73 -3.98 -8.47 11.23
C ALA A 73 -3.36 -8.07 12.57
N ALA A 74 -2.63 -6.96 12.63
CA ALA A 74 -2.06 -6.44 13.87
C ALA A 74 -3.16 -6.14 14.90
N SER A 75 -4.26 -5.50 14.49
CA SER A 75 -5.45 -5.29 15.32
C SER A 75 -6.06 -6.61 15.82
N HIS A 76 -6.11 -7.65 14.99
CA HIS A 76 -6.59 -8.97 15.39
C HIS A 76 -5.69 -9.62 16.44
N TYR A 77 -4.37 -9.65 16.22
CA TYR A 77 -3.43 -10.21 17.18
C TYR A 77 -3.34 -9.37 18.46
N GLY A 78 -3.48 -8.05 18.39
CA GLY A 78 -3.55 -7.19 19.56
C GLY A 78 -4.69 -7.59 20.51
N ARG A 79 -5.86 -7.97 19.98
CA ARG A 79 -6.95 -8.53 20.82
C ARG A 79 -6.60 -9.89 21.41
N LEU A 80 -5.96 -10.77 20.63
CA LEU A 80 -5.61 -12.12 21.10
C LEU A 80 -4.53 -12.10 22.19
N LEU A 81 -3.64 -11.11 22.14
CA LEU A 81 -2.50 -10.96 23.04
C LEU A 81 -2.78 -10.01 24.21
N ASP A 82 -3.99 -9.44 24.30
CA ASP A 82 -4.35 -8.39 25.26
C ASP A 82 -3.43 -7.16 25.19
N VAL A 83 -3.00 -6.82 23.97
CA VAL A 83 -2.21 -5.63 23.63
C VAL A 83 -3.04 -4.77 22.67
N PRO A 84 -4.00 -3.98 23.18
CA PRO A 84 -4.92 -3.22 22.35
C PRO A 84 -4.25 -2.03 21.64
N ASP A 85 -3.19 -1.48 22.22
CA ASP A 85 -2.48 -0.32 21.66
C ASP A 85 -1.12 -0.77 21.11
N LEU A 86 -0.93 -0.64 19.80
CA LEU A 86 0.28 -1.09 19.12
C LEU A 86 0.55 -0.31 17.84
N ILE A 87 1.78 -0.42 17.34
CA ILE A 87 2.15 0.05 16.02
C ILE A 87 2.38 -1.18 15.14
N SER A 88 1.64 -1.27 14.05
CA SER A 88 1.99 -2.20 12.97
C SER A 88 3.05 -1.57 12.10
N PHE A 89 4.07 -2.35 11.74
CA PHE A 89 5.18 -1.93 10.89
C PHE A 89 5.41 -3.00 9.82
N ASP A 90 5.34 -2.59 8.55
CA ASP A 90 5.59 -3.44 7.40
C ASP A 90 6.63 -2.78 6.50
N MET A 91 7.77 -3.45 6.30
CA MET A 91 8.87 -2.94 5.49
C MET A 91 9.16 -3.92 4.36
N GLY A 92 8.92 -3.46 3.14
CA GLY A 92 9.32 -4.14 1.92
C GLY A 92 10.68 -3.67 1.40
N GLY A 93 11.00 -4.04 0.16
CA GLY A 93 12.23 -3.60 -0.50
C GLY A 93 12.31 -2.10 -0.81
N THR A 94 11.19 -1.40 -0.90
CA THR A 94 11.19 0.02 -1.33
C THR A 94 10.62 0.96 -0.28
N THR A 95 9.59 0.51 0.44
CA THR A 95 8.85 1.36 1.37
C THR A 95 8.60 0.64 2.68
N ALA A 96 8.46 1.44 3.73
CA ALA A 96 8.05 1.02 5.06
C ALA A 96 6.75 1.74 5.40
N LYS A 97 5.79 1.02 5.96
CA LYS A 97 4.47 1.52 6.31
C LYS A 97 4.18 1.24 7.76
N MET A 98 3.59 2.21 8.43
CA MET A 98 3.22 2.15 9.83
C MET A 98 1.77 2.54 10.01
N CYS A 99 1.05 1.78 10.84
CA CYS A 99 -0.29 2.14 11.30
C CYS A 99 -0.34 2.07 12.81
N LEU A 100 -0.80 3.16 13.43
CA LEU A 100 -1.14 3.19 14.84
C LEU A 100 -2.50 2.50 15.03
N VAL A 101 -2.53 1.52 15.92
CA VAL A 101 -3.73 0.80 16.33
C VAL A 101 -3.98 1.18 17.79
N GLU A 102 -5.14 1.75 18.06
CA GLU A 102 -5.56 2.15 19.41
C GLU A 102 -6.84 1.40 19.77
N SER A 103 -6.94 0.91 21.01
CA SER A 103 -8.09 0.11 21.47
C SER A 103 -8.42 -1.05 20.52
N ALA A 104 -7.38 -1.69 20.00
CA ALA A 104 -7.38 -2.73 18.99
C ALA A 104 -8.11 -2.36 17.69
N ARG A 105 -8.13 -1.08 17.30
CA ARG A 105 -8.78 -0.59 16.07
C ARG A 105 -7.82 0.31 15.28
N PRO A 106 -7.56 0.01 14.00
CA PRO A 106 -6.85 0.94 13.12
C PRO A 106 -7.71 2.15 12.82
N THR A 107 -7.12 3.35 12.87
CA THR A 107 -7.80 4.58 12.46
C THR A 107 -8.09 4.56 10.96
N ARG A 108 -9.23 5.13 10.55
CA ARG A 108 -9.61 5.25 9.14
C ARG A 108 -9.80 6.72 8.79
N THR A 109 -9.41 7.08 7.58
CA THR A 109 -9.61 8.41 7.00
C THR A 109 -10.31 8.33 5.66
N HIS A 110 -10.93 9.43 5.24
CA HIS A 110 -11.57 9.60 3.94
C HIS A 110 -10.81 10.56 3.02
N GLU A 111 -9.61 10.99 3.44
CA GLU A 111 -8.72 11.83 2.65
C GLU A 111 -7.42 11.07 2.38
N PHE A 112 -7.19 10.75 1.11
CA PHE A 112 -5.94 10.12 0.66
C PHE A 112 -5.33 10.96 -0.47
N GLU A 113 -4.00 10.99 -0.58
CA GLU A 113 -3.30 11.65 -1.69
C GLU A 113 -2.38 10.66 -2.38
N ALA A 114 -2.71 10.29 -3.62
CA ALA A 114 -1.88 9.41 -4.43
C ALA A 114 -0.77 10.19 -5.14
N GLY A 115 0.40 9.58 -5.32
CA GLY A 115 1.47 10.13 -6.16
C GLY A 115 2.02 11.47 -5.69
N ARG A 116 2.22 11.65 -4.38
CA ARG A 116 2.78 12.89 -3.80
C ARG A 116 4.15 13.22 -4.41
N VAL A 117 4.29 14.44 -4.94
CA VAL A 117 5.55 14.93 -5.52
C VAL A 117 6.52 15.43 -4.43
N ARG A 118 6.02 15.86 -3.27
CA ARG A 118 6.84 16.30 -2.14
C ARG A 118 6.47 15.53 -0.87
N ARG A 119 7.48 14.94 -0.21
CA ARG A 119 7.30 14.29 1.10
C ARG A 119 6.74 15.29 2.12
N PHE A 120 5.76 14.86 2.90
CA PHE A 120 5.13 15.65 3.98
C PHE A 120 4.48 16.99 3.57
N LYS A 121 4.24 17.25 2.27
CA LYS A 121 3.48 18.41 1.81
C LYS A 121 2.09 18.00 1.31
N LYS A 122 1.04 18.36 2.08
CA LYS A 122 -0.36 18.20 1.66
C LYS A 122 -0.62 18.98 0.35
N GLY A 123 -1.40 18.41 -0.55
CA GLY A 123 -1.72 18.96 -1.87
C GLY A 123 -0.62 18.78 -2.91
N SER A 124 0.43 18.01 -2.62
CA SER A 124 1.47 17.69 -3.61
C SER A 124 1.15 16.45 -4.45
N GLY A 125 0.05 15.75 -4.13
CA GLY A 125 -0.45 14.60 -4.88
C GLY A 125 -1.89 14.80 -5.37
N ILE A 126 -2.48 13.71 -5.84
CA ILE A 126 -3.84 13.65 -6.37
C ILE A 126 -4.80 13.31 -5.21
N PRO A 127 -5.72 14.19 -4.80
CA PRO A 127 -6.60 13.92 -3.68
C PRO A 127 -7.73 12.96 -4.07
N LEU A 128 -7.90 11.92 -3.27
CA LEU A 128 -8.88 10.87 -3.45
C LEU A 128 -9.81 10.80 -2.22
N LYS A 129 -11.12 10.75 -2.47
CA LYS A 129 -12.17 10.56 -1.48
C LYS A 129 -12.52 9.07 -1.39
N VAL A 130 -11.63 8.34 -0.74
CA VAL A 130 -11.75 6.90 -0.49
C VAL A 130 -11.52 6.62 0.99
N THR A 131 -12.24 5.65 1.54
CA THR A 131 -11.99 5.18 2.91
C THR A 131 -10.72 4.34 2.92
N VAL A 132 -9.72 4.79 3.65
CA VAL A 132 -8.44 4.09 3.81
C VAL A 132 -8.13 3.93 5.30
N VAL A 133 -7.43 2.87 5.67
CA VAL A 133 -6.75 2.80 6.96
C VAL A 133 -5.68 3.89 6.96
N ASP A 134 -5.61 4.65 8.05
CA ASP A 134 -4.66 5.74 8.21
C ASP A 134 -3.27 5.17 8.50
N MET A 135 -2.31 5.56 7.67
CA MET A 135 -0.95 5.02 7.70
C MET A 135 0.06 6.09 7.34
N ILE A 136 1.25 5.95 7.93
CA ILE A 136 2.42 6.72 7.54
C ILE A 136 3.27 5.82 6.65
N GLU A 137 3.59 6.32 5.46
CA GLU A 137 4.54 5.70 4.55
C GLU A 137 5.88 6.45 4.57
N ILE A 138 6.95 5.68 4.70
CA ILE A 138 8.32 6.16 4.57
C ILE A 138 8.91 5.50 3.31
N GLY A 139 9.42 6.34 2.41
CA GLY A 139 10.15 5.88 1.21
C GLY A 139 11.57 5.43 1.55
N ALA A 140 11.66 4.45 2.43
CA ALA A 140 12.85 3.68 2.78
C ALA A 140 12.41 2.23 3.02
N GLY A 141 13.19 1.28 2.52
CA GLY A 141 12.91 -0.15 2.50
C GLY A 141 14.23 -0.94 2.39
N GLY A 142 14.16 -2.27 2.33
CA GLY A 142 15.36 -3.13 2.29
C GLY A 142 16.32 -2.83 1.12
N GLY A 143 15.79 -2.41 -0.02
CA GLY A 143 16.57 -2.02 -1.19
C GLY A 143 17.03 -0.56 -1.16
N SER A 144 16.77 0.21 -0.10
CA SER A 144 17.20 1.61 -0.04
C SER A 144 18.72 1.71 0.00
N ILE A 145 19.27 2.47 -0.93
CA ILE A 145 20.72 2.57 -1.14
C ILE A 145 21.34 3.43 -0.03
N ALA A 146 22.38 2.89 0.60
CA ALA A 146 23.22 3.60 1.54
C ALA A 146 24.35 4.32 0.79
N ALA A 147 24.46 5.64 0.93
CA ALA A 147 25.49 6.44 0.30
C ALA A 147 25.92 7.60 1.19
N VAL A 148 27.15 8.07 1.02
CA VAL A 148 27.62 9.30 1.65
C VAL A 148 27.20 10.47 0.76
N ASP A 149 26.54 11.47 1.35
CA ASP A 149 26.12 12.67 0.62
C ASP A 149 27.27 13.67 0.42
N ASN A 150 26.99 14.76 -0.30
CA ASN A 150 27.99 15.80 -0.59
C ASN A 150 28.49 16.54 0.67
N MET A 151 27.86 16.34 1.84
CA MET A 151 28.29 16.90 3.12
C MET A 151 29.06 15.88 3.98
N GLY A 152 29.35 14.69 3.46
CA GLY A 152 30.06 13.64 4.18
C GLY A 152 29.19 12.84 5.15
N LEU A 153 27.86 12.97 5.08
CA LEU A 153 26.94 12.26 5.97
C LEU A 153 26.41 10.98 5.31
N LEU A 154 26.34 9.88 6.08
CA LEU A 154 25.68 8.66 5.64
C LEU A 154 24.17 8.90 5.50
N LYS A 155 23.62 8.58 4.32
CA LYS A 155 22.20 8.63 3.99
C LYS A 155 21.75 7.28 3.46
N VAL A 156 20.52 6.89 3.80
CA VAL A 156 19.86 5.69 3.27
C VAL A 156 18.59 6.13 2.54
N GLY A 157 18.50 5.79 1.25
CA GLY A 157 17.46 6.31 0.37
C GLY A 157 17.67 7.79 0.00
N PRO A 158 16.76 8.40 -0.77
CA PRO A 158 15.48 7.85 -1.24
C PRO A 158 15.61 6.91 -2.45
N ARG A 159 16.82 6.78 -3.01
CA ARG A 159 17.10 5.82 -4.10
C ARG A 159 16.97 4.39 -3.60
N SER A 160 16.39 3.52 -4.41
CA SER A 160 16.26 2.09 -4.14
C SER A 160 16.87 1.28 -5.28
N ALA A 161 17.54 0.18 -4.94
CA ALA A 161 18.00 -0.83 -5.89
C ALA A 161 16.84 -1.69 -6.45
N GLY A 162 15.62 -1.54 -5.90
CA GLY A 162 14.44 -2.30 -6.31
C GLY A 162 14.58 -3.80 -6.07
N SER A 163 13.88 -4.60 -6.85
CA SER A 163 14.04 -6.06 -6.91
C SER A 163 15.01 -6.51 -7.99
N GLU A 164 15.24 -5.67 -9.00
CA GLU A 164 16.12 -5.91 -10.15
C GLU A 164 16.90 -4.62 -10.47
N PRO A 165 18.25 -4.61 -10.40
CA PRO A 165 19.10 -5.74 -10.01
C PRO A 165 18.99 -6.11 -8.52
N GLY A 166 18.46 -5.21 -7.68
CA GLY A 166 18.28 -5.42 -6.25
C GLY A 166 19.56 -5.27 -5.42
N PRO A 167 19.49 -5.58 -4.11
CA PRO A 167 20.64 -5.57 -3.20
C PRO A 167 21.86 -6.34 -3.73
N VAL A 168 23.07 -5.92 -3.36
CA VAL A 168 24.33 -6.62 -3.70
C VAL A 168 24.28 -8.10 -3.30
N ALA A 169 23.66 -8.40 -2.16
CA ALA A 169 23.50 -9.77 -1.65
C ALA A 169 22.67 -10.69 -2.56
N TYR A 170 21.92 -10.14 -3.53
CA TYR A 170 21.19 -10.95 -4.52
C TYR A 170 22.10 -11.50 -5.62
N ALA A 171 23.32 -10.97 -5.79
CA ALA A 171 24.28 -11.38 -6.82
C ALA A 171 23.72 -11.32 -8.25
N ARG A 172 22.86 -10.33 -8.54
CA ARG A 172 22.22 -10.11 -9.86
C ARG A 172 22.78 -8.93 -10.64
N GLY A 173 24.00 -8.49 -10.30
CA GLY A 173 24.66 -7.33 -10.92
C GLY A 173 24.42 -5.99 -10.20
N GLY A 174 23.71 -5.98 -9.08
CA GLY A 174 23.64 -4.82 -8.20
C GLY A 174 24.98 -4.58 -7.51
N ASN A 175 25.43 -3.31 -7.46
CA ASN A 175 26.75 -2.92 -6.97
C ASN A 175 26.71 -1.82 -5.89
N GLU A 176 25.53 -1.31 -5.54
CA GLU A 176 25.35 -0.29 -4.51
C GLU A 176 24.88 -0.94 -3.19
N PRO A 177 25.47 -0.59 -2.04
CA PRO A 177 25.05 -1.15 -0.76
C PRO A 177 23.64 -0.67 -0.41
N THR A 178 22.83 -1.58 0.14
CA THR A 178 21.47 -1.30 0.63
C THR A 178 21.36 -1.64 2.12
N VAL A 179 20.20 -1.39 2.73
CA VAL A 179 19.84 -1.93 4.07
C VAL A 179 20.01 -3.45 4.09
#